data_AF-A0A101EDF3-F1
#
_entry.id   AF-A0A101EDF3-F1
#
_cell.length_a   1.000
_cell.length_b   1.000
_cell.length_c   1.000
_cell.angle_alpha   90.00
_cell.angle_beta   90.00
_cell.angle_gamma   90.00
#
_symmetry.space_group_name_H-M   'P 1'
#
loop_
_entity.id
_entity.type
_entity.pdbx_description
1 polymer ?
#
loop_
_entity_poly.entity_id
_entity_poly.type
_entity_poly.pdbx_seq_one_letter_code
_entity_poly.pdbx_strand_id
1 'polypeptide(L)'
;MKKGFVSLNEIMETIQMVKEEKLDIRTITLGISLLDCRGKDPKEVIEKVYLKIVSTAKDLVKTVREVEEEYGIPIVNSRISVTPVSLISAGFSEKDLLELGKVLELAANEVSVDFIGGFGALVEKGMTKWESQFINIVPEVLSSTEKVCSFANVASTKAGINVDAVNLCARVVKRSAELTASRDGIGAAKFVVFANAPSDNPFMAGAFHGIQEGEYCINVGISGPGVIKAVVQDLKGADFRTLAGEIKRAAFKVTMAGELLGREIAG
;
A
#
# COMPACT_ATOMS: atom_id res chain seq x y z
N MET A 1 -7.19 34.07 3.38
CA MET A 1 -7.45 32.95 2.46
C MET A 1 -8.39 31.97 3.15
N LYS A 2 -9.65 31.88 2.71
CA LYS A 2 -10.62 30.92 3.27
C LYS A 2 -10.22 29.53 2.77
N LYS A 3 -9.82 28.64 3.69
CA LYS A 3 -9.71 27.20 3.43
C LYS A 3 -11.05 26.71 2.86
N GLY A 4 -11.02 25.93 1.79
CA GLY A 4 -12.19 25.30 1.18
C GLY A 4 -12.82 24.30 2.14
N PHE A 5 -13.61 24.81 3.08
CA PHE A 5 -14.43 24.03 3.99
C PHE A 5 -15.57 23.42 3.17
N VAL A 6 -15.55 22.09 3.05
CA VAL A 6 -16.76 21.30 2.84
C VAL A 6 -17.73 21.69 3.95
N SER A 7 -18.95 22.04 3.60
CA SER A 7 -19.92 22.48 4.61
C SER A 7 -20.29 21.33 5.54
N LEU A 8 -20.60 21.63 6.80
CA LEU A 8 -21.09 20.64 7.77
C LEU A 8 -22.31 19.88 7.23
N ASN A 9 -23.14 20.54 6.42
CA ASN A 9 -24.26 19.90 5.73
C ASN A 9 -23.81 18.89 4.69
N GLU A 10 -22.83 19.21 3.84
CA GLU A 10 -22.27 18.26 2.87
C GLU A 10 -21.58 17.07 3.55
N ILE A 11 -20.92 17.29 4.70
CA ILE A 11 -20.33 16.23 5.52
C ILE A 11 -21.41 15.31 6.06
N MET A 12 -22.45 15.86 6.68
CA MET A 12 -23.56 15.08 7.25
C MET A 12 -24.35 14.36 6.17
N GLU A 13 -24.58 14.98 5.02
CA GLU A 13 -25.24 14.35 3.87
C GLU A 13 -24.40 13.20 3.31
N THR A 14 -23.07 13.37 3.26
CA THR A 14 -22.13 12.31 2.85
C THR A 14 -22.15 11.14 3.85
N ILE A 15 -22.11 11.40 5.16
CA ILE A 15 -22.16 10.37 6.21
C ILE A 15 -23.50 9.63 6.20
N GLN A 16 -24.61 10.35 6.09
CA GLN A 16 -25.96 9.79 6.04
C GLN A 16 -26.09 8.83 4.83
N MET A 17 -25.65 9.27 3.66
CA MET A 17 -25.65 8.45 2.46
C MET A 17 -24.72 7.24 2.54
N VAL A 18 -23.54 7.40 3.13
CA VAL A 18 -22.60 6.30 3.35
C VAL A 18 -23.22 5.21 4.24
N LYS A 19 -23.94 5.59 5.30
CA LYS A 19 -24.63 4.65 6.18
C LYS A 19 -25.78 3.94 5.47
N GLU A 20 -26.53 4.66 4.64
CA GLU A 20 -27.65 4.09 3.85
C GLU A 20 -27.15 3.10 2.78
N GLU A 21 -26.00 3.39 2.16
CA GLU A 21 -25.43 2.59 1.06
C GLU A 21 -24.42 1.51 1.51
N LYS A 22 -24.27 1.28 2.83
CA LYS A 22 -23.34 0.29 3.43
C LYS A 22 -21.89 0.42 2.92
N LEU A 23 -21.38 1.65 2.88
CA LEU A 23 -20.02 1.90 2.41
C LEU A 23 -18.97 1.42 3.42
N ASP A 24 -17.88 0.83 2.92
CA ASP A 24 -16.69 0.50 3.70
C ASP A 24 -15.44 1.22 3.16
N ILE A 25 -14.62 1.74 4.08
CA ILE A 25 -13.25 2.14 3.74
C ILE A 25 -12.42 0.87 3.71
N ARG A 26 -11.93 0.52 2.52
CA ARG A 26 -11.18 -0.72 2.32
C ARG A 26 -9.85 -0.69 3.07
N THR A 27 -9.18 0.47 3.08
CA THR A 27 -7.87 0.61 3.70
C THR A 27 -7.50 2.05 4.01
N ILE A 28 -6.76 2.24 5.08
CA ILE A 28 -5.88 3.38 5.31
C ILE A 28 -4.45 2.89 5.17
N THR A 29 -3.61 3.61 4.41
CA THR A 29 -2.20 3.28 4.22
C THR A 29 -1.33 4.49 4.54
N LEU A 30 -0.49 4.35 5.56
CA LEU A 30 0.53 5.33 5.91
C LEU A 30 1.80 5.08 5.06
N GLY A 31 2.13 6.04 4.22
CA GLY A 31 3.39 6.13 3.48
C GLY A 31 4.48 6.73 4.36
N ILE A 32 5.66 6.09 4.41
CA ILE A 32 6.81 6.53 5.20
C ILE A 32 8.07 6.54 4.33
N SER A 33 8.72 7.70 4.24
CA SER A 33 10.04 7.82 3.62
C SER A 33 11.12 7.18 4.50
N LEU A 34 11.99 6.35 3.91
CA LEU A 34 13.14 5.75 4.60
C LEU A 34 14.48 6.29 4.09
N LEU A 35 14.48 7.31 3.24
CA LEU A 35 15.69 7.80 2.57
C LEU A 35 16.75 8.35 3.54
N ASP A 36 16.33 8.89 4.68
CA ASP A 36 17.20 9.35 5.78
C ASP A 36 17.74 8.20 6.65
N CYS A 37 17.17 7.00 6.57
CA CYS A 37 17.67 5.82 7.26
C CYS A 37 18.95 5.26 6.60
N ARG A 38 19.27 5.65 5.35
CA ARG A 38 20.40 5.13 4.59
C ARG A 38 21.74 5.32 5.32
N GLY A 39 22.66 4.37 5.17
CA GLY A 39 23.94 4.36 5.86
C GLY A 39 24.89 3.30 5.30
N LYS A 40 26.11 3.26 5.85
CA LYS A 40 27.13 2.28 5.45
C LYS A 40 27.06 0.98 6.25
N ASP A 41 26.66 1.04 7.52
CA ASP A 41 26.50 -0.14 8.36
C ASP A 41 25.07 -0.66 8.25
N PRO A 42 24.85 -1.88 7.72
CA PRO A 42 23.53 -2.48 7.63
C PRO A 42 22.79 -2.51 8.97
N LYS A 43 23.49 -2.74 10.09
CA LYS A 43 22.84 -2.82 11.40
C LYS A 43 22.24 -1.49 11.82
N GLU A 44 22.98 -0.40 11.65
CA GLU A 44 22.48 0.95 11.94
C GLU A 44 21.29 1.32 11.07
N VAL A 45 21.32 0.96 9.78
CA VAL A 45 20.19 1.22 8.87
C VAL A 45 18.95 0.45 9.29
N ILE A 46 19.10 -0.83 9.60
CA ILE A 46 18.00 -1.69 10.07
C ILE A 46 17.38 -1.13 11.35
N GLU A 47 18.20 -0.71 12.31
CA GLU A 47 17.73 -0.07 13.55
C GLU A 47 16.98 1.24 13.28
N LYS A 48 17.51 2.11 12.42
CA LYS A 48 16.84 3.37 12.03
C LYS A 48 15.49 3.12 11.37
N VAL A 49 15.41 2.13 10.48
CA VAL A 49 14.14 1.76 9.81
C VAL A 49 13.09 1.34 10.84
N TYR A 50 13.46 0.48 11.80
CA TYR A 50 12.58 0.06 12.87
C TYR A 50 12.06 1.24 13.69
N LEU A 51 12.99 2.03 14.25
CA LEU A 51 12.66 3.15 15.12
C LEU A 51 11.78 4.17 14.41
N LYS A 52 12.06 4.45 13.14
CA LYS A 52 11.28 5.39 12.34
C LYS A 52 9.86 4.89 12.13
N ILE A 53 9.68 3.66 11.64
CA ILE A 53 8.34 3.11 11.40
C ILE A 53 7.51 3.08 12.68
N VAL A 54 8.08 2.57 13.77
CA VAL A 54 7.36 2.44 15.06
C VAL A 54 7.02 3.82 15.63
N SER A 55 7.96 4.76 15.63
CA SER A 55 7.71 6.11 16.18
C SER A 55 6.70 6.91 15.36
N THR A 56 6.70 6.77 14.04
CA THR A 56 5.74 7.44 13.15
C THR A 56 4.35 6.80 13.24
N ALA A 57 4.26 5.48 13.31
CA ALA A 57 2.97 4.77 13.18
C ALA A 57 2.35 4.31 14.52
N LYS A 58 2.98 4.60 15.66
CA LYS A 58 2.53 4.15 17.01
C LYS A 58 1.05 4.36 17.31
N ASP A 59 0.48 5.48 16.85
CA ASP A 59 -0.90 5.87 17.14
C ASP A 59 -1.85 5.59 15.96
N LEU A 60 -1.34 5.12 14.82
CA LEU A 60 -2.11 4.99 13.57
C LEU A 60 -3.40 4.16 13.75
N VAL A 61 -3.27 2.93 14.26
CA VAL A 61 -4.42 2.03 14.42
C VAL A 61 -5.40 2.54 15.46
N LYS A 62 -4.90 3.23 16.49
CA LYS A 62 -5.73 3.84 17.52
C LYS A 62 -6.56 4.98 16.92
N THR A 63 -5.92 5.92 16.22
CA THR A 63 -6.58 7.04 15.53
C THR A 63 -7.59 6.54 14.49
N VAL A 64 -7.24 5.50 13.73
CA VAL A 64 -8.18 4.88 12.76
C VAL A 64 -9.44 4.37 13.46
N ARG A 65 -9.31 3.70 14.62
CA ARG A 65 -10.47 3.21 15.38
C ARG A 65 -11.32 4.33 15.97
N GLU A 66 -10.68 5.38 16.50
CA GLU A 66 -11.38 6.55 17.03
C GLU A 66 -12.23 7.23 15.93
N VAL A 67 -11.66 7.39 14.73
CA VAL A 67 -12.36 7.94 13.56
C VAL A 67 -13.46 7.00 13.06
N GLU A 68 -13.22 5.69 13.03
CA GLU A 68 -14.25 4.69 12.70
C GLU A 68 -15.46 4.78 13.64
N GLU A 69 -15.22 4.91 14.95
CA GLU A 69 -16.27 5.06 15.97
C GLU A 69 -17.03 6.39 15.84
N GLU A 70 -16.32 7.50 15.66
CA GLU A 70 -16.91 8.83 15.55
C GLU A 70 -17.84 8.96 14.34
N TYR A 71 -17.38 8.50 13.16
CA TYR A 71 -18.14 8.64 11.92
C TYR A 71 -19.08 7.45 11.67
N GLY A 72 -18.85 6.31 12.32
CA GLY A 72 -19.61 5.07 12.15
C GLY A 72 -19.45 4.47 10.75
N ILE A 73 -18.27 4.62 10.15
CA ILE A 73 -17.92 4.12 8.81
C ILE A 73 -16.83 3.06 8.98
N PRO A 74 -17.08 1.79 8.64
CA PRO A 74 -16.10 0.73 8.87
C PRO A 74 -14.79 0.94 8.12
N ILE A 75 -13.66 0.72 8.80
CA ILE A 75 -12.32 0.77 8.19
C ILE A 75 -11.69 -0.63 8.25
N VAL A 76 -11.63 -1.31 7.10
CA VAL A 76 -11.31 -2.74 7.04
C VAL A 76 -9.84 -3.05 7.30
N ASN A 77 -8.91 -2.18 6.87
CA ASN A 77 -7.47 -2.42 7.04
C ASN A 77 -6.70 -1.14 7.36
N SER A 78 -5.69 -1.25 8.21
CA SER A 78 -4.63 -0.26 8.43
C SER A 78 -3.29 -0.82 7.96
N ARG A 79 -2.58 -0.07 7.12
CA ARG A 79 -1.37 -0.57 6.43
C ARG A 79 -0.26 0.47 6.45
N ILE A 80 0.96 0.00 6.18
CA ILE A 80 2.11 0.86 5.93
C ILE A 80 2.67 0.58 4.54
N SER A 81 3.12 1.62 3.85
CA SER A 81 4.00 1.50 2.68
C SER A 81 5.28 2.29 2.94
N VAL A 82 6.42 1.76 2.55
CA VAL A 82 7.72 2.41 2.74
C VAL A 82 8.45 2.63 1.42
N THR A 83 9.46 3.50 1.44
CA THR A 83 10.37 3.68 0.29
C THR A 83 10.85 2.32 -0.23
N PRO A 84 10.94 2.10 -1.56
CA PRO A 84 11.48 0.87 -2.12
C PRO A 84 12.80 0.48 -1.45
N VAL A 85 12.78 -0.61 -0.69
CA VAL A 85 13.85 -0.97 0.24
C VAL A 85 15.18 -1.19 -0.48
N SER A 86 15.14 -1.63 -1.74
CA SER A 86 16.32 -1.75 -2.61
C SER A 86 17.17 -0.46 -2.70
N LEU A 87 16.56 0.71 -2.52
CA LEU A 87 17.24 2.01 -2.60
C LEU A 87 18.05 2.36 -1.36
N ILE A 88 17.66 1.83 -0.19
CA ILE A 88 18.32 2.12 1.10
C ILE A 88 19.25 1.00 1.55
N SER A 89 19.17 -0.16 0.91
CA SER A 89 19.93 -1.36 1.26
C SER A 89 21.02 -1.71 0.24
N ALA A 90 21.32 -0.83 -0.71
CA ALA A 90 22.34 -1.05 -1.72
C ALA A 90 23.69 -1.49 -1.12
N GLY A 91 24.14 -2.69 -1.49
CA GLY A 91 25.39 -3.30 -1.01
C GLY A 91 25.26 -4.16 0.24
N PHE A 92 24.05 -4.37 0.75
CA PHE A 92 23.80 -5.27 1.89
C PHE A 92 24.03 -6.73 1.49
N SER A 93 24.37 -7.58 2.46
CA SER A 93 24.41 -9.02 2.23
C SER A 93 23.01 -9.62 2.22
N GLU A 94 22.86 -10.85 1.71
CA GLU A 94 21.59 -11.59 1.79
C GLU A 94 21.09 -11.74 3.24
N LYS A 95 22.02 -11.93 4.19
CA LYS A 95 21.70 -12.01 5.62
C LYS A 95 21.12 -10.70 6.14
N ASP A 96 21.70 -9.57 5.74
CA ASP A 96 21.23 -8.25 6.17
C ASP A 96 19.87 -7.91 5.55
N LEU A 97 19.61 -8.33 4.31
CA LEU A 97 18.30 -8.19 3.67
C LEU A 97 17.22 -9.04 4.34
N LEU A 98 17.55 -10.26 4.75
CA LEU A 98 16.65 -11.10 5.52
C LEU A 98 16.32 -10.47 6.87
N GLU A 99 17.33 -9.92 7.55
CA GLU A 99 17.13 -9.22 8.81
C GLU A 99 16.28 -7.96 8.64
N LEU A 100 16.52 -7.18 7.58
CA LEU A 100 15.71 -6.03 7.25
C LEU A 100 14.24 -6.41 7.00
N GLY A 101 13.98 -7.50 6.27
CA GLY A 101 12.64 -8.04 6.09
C GLY A 101 11.96 -8.41 7.42
N LYS A 102 12.68 -9.09 8.31
CA LYS A 102 12.18 -9.40 9.67
C LYS A 102 11.94 -8.17 10.51
N VAL A 103 12.74 -7.12 10.36
CA VAL A 103 12.55 -5.87 11.08
C VAL A 103 11.32 -5.10 10.59
N LEU A 104 11.00 -5.15 9.30
CA LEU A 104 9.72 -4.64 8.79
C LEU A 104 8.53 -5.40 9.39
N GLU A 105 8.64 -6.73 9.50
CA GLU A 105 7.64 -7.58 10.17
C GLU A 105 7.48 -7.19 11.65
N LEU A 106 8.59 -7.05 12.38
CA LEU A 106 8.58 -6.64 13.78
C LEU A 106 7.92 -5.27 13.97
N ALA A 107 8.28 -4.29 13.13
CA ALA A 107 7.67 -2.96 13.18
C ALA A 107 6.17 -3.01 12.88
N ALA A 108 5.76 -3.77 11.86
CA ALA A 108 4.34 -3.92 11.50
C ALA A 108 3.52 -4.59 12.62
N ASN A 109 4.12 -5.53 13.34
CA ASN A 109 3.49 -6.16 14.50
C ASN A 109 3.39 -5.22 15.70
N GLU A 110 4.46 -4.46 16.00
CA GLU A 110 4.48 -3.48 17.09
C GLU A 110 3.37 -2.44 16.93
N VAL A 111 3.19 -1.89 15.73
CA VAL A 111 2.14 -0.89 15.46
C VAL A 111 0.80 -1.50 15.05
N SER A 112 0.67 -2.82 15.11
CA SER A 112 -0.58 -3.57 14.88
C SER A 112 -1.24 -3.34 13.51
N VAL A 113 -0.47 -3.04 12.46
CA VAL A 113 -1.01 -2.93 11.08
C VAL A 113 -1.19 -4.31 10.45
N ASP A 114 -2.04 -4.39 9.43
CA ASP A 114 -2.33 -5.63 8.71
C ASP A 114 -1.18 -6.04 7.79
N PHE A 115 -0.61 -5.08 7.05
CA PHE A 115 0.46 -5.32 6.07
C PHE A 115 1.42 -4.14 5.98
N ILE A 116 2.67 -4.45 5.65
CA ILE A 116 3.69 -3.47 5.28
C ILE A 116 4.25 -3.78 3.90
N GLY A 117 4.15 -2.81 2.99
CA GLY A 117 4.66 -2.89 1.63
C GLY A 117 5.89 -2.01 1.45
N GLY A 118 6.71 -2.31 0.46
CA GLY A 118 7.88 -1.50 0.10
C GLY A 118 9.17 -2.30 -0.01
N PHE A 119 9.17 -3.59 0.37
CA PHE A 119 10.30 -4.49 0.12
C PHE A 119 10.39 -4.80 -1.38
N GLY A 120 10.88 -3.86 -2.18
CA GLY A 120 10.82 -3.97 -3.64
C GLY A 120 11.83 -3.12 -4.38
N ALA A 121 11.82 -3.28 -5.70
CA ALA A 121 12.78 -2.66 -6.62
C ALA A 121 12.11 -2.14 -7.91
N LEU A 122 12.70 -1.09 -8.48
CA LEU A 122 12.31 -0.49 -9.76
C LEU A 122 13.43 -0.74 -10.77
N VAL A 123 13.20 -1.64 -11.73
CA VAL A 123 14.25 -2.21 -12.60
C VAL A 123 13.87 -2.21 -14.07
N GLU A 124 12.88 -1.42 -14.48
CA GLU A 124 12.35 -1.41 -15.84
C GLU A 124 13.36 -0.97 -16.91
N LYS A 125 14.43 -0.26 -16.52
CA LYS A 125 15.52 0.18 -17.41
C LYS A 125 16.77 -0.71 -17.36
N GLY A 126 16.75 -1.76 -16.55
CA GLY A 126 17.89 -2.62 -16.28
C GLY A 126 18.04 -2.92 -14.80
N MET A 127 18.64 -4.07 -14.49
CA MET A 127 19.06 -4.43 -13.14
C MET A 127 20.57 -4.25 -13.04
N THR A 128 21.06 -3.68 -11.95
CA THR A 128 22.45 -3.88 -11.58
C THR A 128 22.61 -5.26 -10.91
N LYS A 129 23.85 -5.62 -10.58
CA LYS A 129 24.12 -6.82 -9.76
C LYS A 129 23.39 -6.76 -8.43
N TRP A 130 23.26 -5.56 -7.86
CA TRP A 130 22.58 -5.34 -6.59
C TRP A 130 21.09 -5.65 -6.68
N GLU A 131 20.33 -5.05 -7.61
CA GLU A 131 18.89 -5.33 -7.69
C GLU A 131 18.61 -6.79 -8.07
N SER A 132 19.49 -7.42 -8.84
CA SER A 132 19.39 -8.85 -9.13
C SER A 132 19.51 -9.70 -7.85
N GLN A 133 20.45 -9.38 -6.95
CA GLN A 133 20.58 -10.05 -5.65
C GLN A 133 19.38 -9.76 -4.75
N PHE A 134 18.95 -8.51 -4.68
CA PHE A 134 17.78 -8.09 -3.90
C PHE A 134 16.51 -8.85 -4.31
N ILE A 135 16.23 -8.97 -5.62
CA ILE A 135 15.03 -9.67 -6.09
C ILE A 135 15.13 -11.18 -5.82
N ASN A 136 16.33 -11.78 -5.91
CA ASN A 136 16.54 -13.21 -5.65
C ASN A 136 16.26 -13.63 -4.20
N ILE A 137 16.43 -12.73 -3.22
CA ILE A 137 16.20 -13.03 -1.78
C ILE A 137 14.74 -12.85 -1.35
N VAL A 138 13.89 -12.27 -2.20
CA VAL A 138 12.47 -12.04 -1.92
C VAL A 138 11.74 -13.31 -1.44
N PRO A 139 11.91 -14.50 -2.06
CA PRO A 139 11.25 -15.72 -1.59
C PRO A 139 11.54 -16.06 -0.13
N GLU A 140 12.79 -15.95 0.30
CA GLU A 140 13.23 -16.23 1.67
C GLU A 140 12.65 -15.20 2.65
N VAL A 141 12.64 -13.91 2.28
CA VAL A 141 12.00 -12.85 3.07
C VAL A 141 10.51 -13.12 3.24
N LEU A 142 9.79 -13.38 2.15
CA LEU A 142 8.34 -13.65 2.20
C LEU A 142 8.00 -14.96 2.92
N SER A 143 8.92 -15.93 2.92
CA SER A 143 8.76 -17.17 3.68
C SER A 143 8.98 -17.00 5.19
N SER A 144 9.78 -16.02 5.60
CA SER A 144 10.13 -15.76 7.00
C SER A 144 9.33 -14.64 7.65
N THR A 145 8.36 -14.07 6.93
CA THR A 145 7.50 -12.96 7.37
C THR A 145 6.04 -13.25 7.03
N GLU A 146 5.11 -12.61 7.73
CA GLU A 146 3.67 -12.78 7.54
C GLU A 146 3.07 -11.55 6.84
N LYS A 147 3.35 -10.35 7.36
CA LYS A 147 2.77 -9.07 6.95
C LYS A 147 3.58 -8.30 5.91
N VAL A 148 4.82 -8.70 5.66
CA VAL A 148 5.66 -8.04 4.65
C VAL A 148 5.22 -8.44 3.25
N CYS A 149 5.02 -7.42 2.41
CA CYS A 149 4.71 -7.52 1.00
C CYS A 149 5.84 -6.93 0.14
N SER A 150 6.02 -7.50 -1.04
CA SER A 150 7.13 -7.21 -1.94
C SER A 150 6.65 -6.92 -3.36
N PHE A 151 7.46 -6.19 -4.12
CA PHE A 151 7.18 -5.92 -5.52
C PHE A 151 8.44 -5.76 -6.36
N ALA A 152 8.28 -5.87 -7.69
CA ALA A 152 9.29 -5.45 -8.64
C ALA A 152 8.62 -4.79 -9.85
N ASN A 153 9.03 -3.56 -10.21
CA ASN A 153 8.63 -2.97 -11.49
C ASN A 153 9.63 -3.34 -12.58
N VAL A 154 9.17 -4.07 -13.59
CA VAL A 154 10.03 -4.66 -14.63
C VAL A 154 9.82 -4.06 -16.01
N ALA A 155 8.83 -3.19 -16.17
CA ALA A 155 8.54 -2.54 -17.44
C ALA A 155 7.96 -1.14 -17.26
N SER A 156 8.13 -0.30 -18.29
CA SER A 156 7.34 0.91 -18.45
C SER A 156 7.14 1.24 -19.92
N THR A 157 6.09 1.99 -20.26
CA THR A 157 5.83 2.47 -21.62
C THR A 157 7.02 3.24 -22.19
N LYS A 158 7.77 3.94 -21.33
CA LYS A 158 8.93 4.76 -21.75
C LYS A 158 10.21 3.96 -21.91
N ALA A 159 10.45 2.96 -21.06
CA ALA A 159 11.69 2.17 -21.07
C ALA A 159 11.58 0.86 -21.87
N GLY A 160 10.36 0.44 -22.21
CA GLY A 160 10.10 -0.91 -22.70
C GLY A 160 10.02 -1.92 -21.55
N ILE A 161 10.41 -3.17 -21.85
CA ILE A 161 10.31 -4.30 -20.93
C ILE A 161 11.71 -4.83 -20.65
N ASN A 162 12.09 -4.89 -19.38
CA ASN A 162 13.29 -5.61 -18.95
C ASN A 162 12.98 -7.11 -18.88
N VAL A 163 13.24 -7.83 -19.98
CA VAL A 163 12.95 -9.28 -20.10
C VAL A 163 13.75 -10.12 -19.10
N ASP A 164 14.98 -9.71 -18.77
CA ASP A 164 15.80 -10.39 -17.77
C ASP A 164 15.16 -10.32 -16.37
N ALA A 165 14.62 -9.15 -16.01
CA ALA A 165 13.89 -8.97 -14.76
C ALA A 165 12.57 -9.74 -14.75
N VAL A 166 11.84 -9.80 -15.88
CA VAL A 166 10.62 -10.64 -16.01
C VAL A 166 10.94 -12.11 -15.74
N ASN A 167 11.99 -12.64 -16.39
CA ASN A 167 12.43 -14.03 -16.22
C ASN A 167 12.85 -14.33 -14.78
N LEU A 168 13.54 -13.39 -14.13
CA LEU A 168 13.90 -13.50 -12.72
C LEU A 168 12.66 -13.51 -11.82
N CYS A 169 11.73 -12.57 -12.01
CA CYS A 169 10.50 -12.48 -11.24
C CYS A 169 9.63 -13.74 -11.39
N ALA A 170 9.57 -14.36 -12.58
CA ALA A 170 8.86 -15.63 -12.77
C ALA A 170 9.41 -16.75 -11.87
N ARG A 171 10.74 -16.84 -11.72
CA ARG A 171 11.37 -17.79 -10.80
C ARG A 171 11.10 -17.44 -9.34
N VAL A 172 11.13 -16.15 -9.00
CA VAL A 172 10.80 -15.65 -7.65
C VAL A 172 9.37 -16.03 -7.27
N VAL A 173 8.37 -15.79 -8.13
CA VAL A 173 6.97 -16.19 -7.87
C VAL A 173 6.86 -17.67 -7.55
N LYS A 174 7.45 -18.53 -8.39
CA LYS A 174 7.43 -19.99 -8.21
C LYS A 174 8.12 -20.39 -6.89
N ARG A 175 9.32 -19.86 -6.64
CA ARG A 175 10.10 -20.17 -5.43
C ARG A 175 9.40 -19.68 -4.16
N SER A 176 8.77 -18.51 -4.19
CA SER A 176 7.97 -17.99 -3.08
C SER A 176 6.80 -18.92 -2.73
N ALA A 177 6.11 -19.46 -3.74
CA ALA A 177 5.05 -20.45 -3.54
C ALA A 177 5.62 -21.77 -2.96
N GLU A 178 6.73 -22.28 -3.50
CA GLU A 178 7.37 -23.52 -3.03
C GLU A 178 7.85 -23.42 -1.58
N LEU A 179 8.53 -22.33 -1.21
CA LEU A 179 9.02 -22.10 0.17
C LEU A 179 7.89 -21.89 1.18
N THR A 180 6.68 -21.59 0.70
CA THR A 180 5.51 -21.38 1.55
C THR A 180 4.40 -22.40 1.26
N ALA A 181 4.73 -23.53 0.64
CA ALA A 181 3.75 -24.56 0.25
C ALA A 181 2.96 -25.12 1.43
N SER A 182 3.54 -25.19 2.63
CA SER A 182 2.86 -25.60 3.86
C SER A 182 1.81 -24.60 4.37
N ARG A 183 1.77 -23.39 3.79
CA ARG A 183 0.84 -22.30 4.08
C ARG A 183 0.15 -21.84 2.79
N ASP A 184 -0.30 -22.81 1.99
CA ASP A 184 -1.01 -22.60 0.72
C ASP A 184 -0.26 -21.71 -0.30
N GLY A 185 1.07 -21.69 -0.25
CA GLY A 185 1.88 -20.89 -1.16
C GLY A 185 1.73 -19.38 -0.97
N ILE A 186 1.35 -18.93 0.23
CA ILE A 186 1.03 -17.52 0.55
C ILE A 186 2.11 -16.52 0.13
N GLY A 187 3.37 -16.94 0.05
CA GLY A 187 4.47 -16.09 -0.43
C GLY A 187 4.22 -15.52 -1.84
N ALA A 188 3.60 -16.29 -2.74
CA ALA A 188 3.25 -15.80 -4.07
C ALA A 188 2.15 -14.74 -4.05
N ALA A 189 1.23 -14.76 -3.07
CA ALA A 189 0.19 -13.75 -2.91
C ALA A 189 0.74 -12.40 -2.39
N LYS A 190 1.97 -12.40 -1.84
CA LYS A 190 2.63 -11.22 -1.27
C LYS A 190 3.68 -10.60 -2.19
N PHE A 191 3.83 -11.09 -3.43
CA PHE A 191 4.77 -10.54 -4.41
C PHE A 191 4.06 -10.04 -5.66
N VAL A 192 4.26 -8.77 -6.03
CA VAL A 192 3.65 -8.16 -7.22
C VAL A 192 4.71 -7.80 -8.26
N VAL A 193 4.50 -8.23 -9.50
CA VAL A 193 5.33 -7.84 -10.64
C VAL A 193 4.59 -6.78 -11.44
N PHE A 194 5.13 -5.56 -11.49
CA PHE A 194 4.53 -4.44 -12.19
C PHE A 194 5.09 -4.24 -13.59
N ALA A 195 4.20 -3.81 -14.48
CA ALA A 195 4.53 -3.01 -15.64
C ALA A 195 3.84 -1.65 -15.46
N ASN A 196 4.57 -0.56 -15.66
CA ASN A 196 4.09 0.81 -15.38
C ASN A 196 3.65 1.00 -13.92
N ALA A 197 4.48 0.57 -12.96
CA ALA A 197 4.29 1.01 -11.59
C ALA A 197 4.17 2.56 -11.56
N PRO A 198 3.19 3.12 -10.83
CA PRO A 198 3.12 4.57 -10.66
C PRO A 198 4.31 5.10 -9.85
N SER A 199 4.39 6.41 -9.62
CA SER A 199 5.45 7.04 -8.80
C SER A 199 5.49 6.52 -7.36
N ASP A 200 4.33 6.10 -6.88
CA ASP A 200 4.01 5.57 -5.55
C ASP A 200 2.81 4.61 -5.71
N ASN A 201 2.57 3.74 -4.74
CA ASN A 201 1.40 2.88 -4.76
C ASN A 201 0.96 2.52 -3.34
N PRO A 202 -0.24 2.90 -2.87
CA PRO A 202 -0.71 2.50 -1.55
C PRO A 202 -1.39 1.11 -1.54
N PHE A 203 -1.58 0.47 -2.69
CA PHE A 203 -2.35 -0.77 -2.80
C PHE A 203 -1.49 -2.03 -2.60
N MET A 204 -1.85 -2.84 -1.60
CA MET A 204 -1.24 -4.15 -1.35
C MET A 204 -1.64 -5.20 -2.40
N ALA A 205 -0.78 -6.18 -2.71
CA ALA A 205 0.55 -6.43 -2.12
C ALA A 205 1.70 -5.60 -2.73
N GLY A 206 1.43 -4.77 -3.73
CA GLY A 206 2.47 -4.03 -4.45
C GLY A 206 2.81 -2.66 -3.86
N ALA A 207 2.45 -2.38 -2.61
CA ALA A 207 2.51 -1.01 -2.10
C ALA A 207 3.94 -0.55 -1.86
N PHE A 208 4.22 0.73 -2.12
CA PHE A 208 5.46 1.41 -1.77
C PHE A 208 5.25 2.92 -1.71
N HIS A 209 6.03 3.58 -0.86
CA HIS A 209 6.06 5.04 -0.75
C HIS A 209 7.03 5.60 -1.78
N GLY A 210 6.53 6.42 -2.70
CA GLY A 210 7.33 6.94 -3.81
C GLY A 210 8.49 7.83 -3.35
N ILE A 211 9.59 7.85 -4.09
CA ILE A 211 10.75 8.72 -3.78
C ILE A 211 10.45 10.22 -3.98
N GLN A 212 9.35 10.54 -4.63
CA GLN A 212 8.89 11.92 -4.89
C GLN A 212 7.87 12.39 -3.86
N GLU A 213 7.40 11.48 -3.00
CA GLU A 213 6.43 11.80 -1.96
C GLU A 213 7.07 12.57 -0.81
N GLY A 214 6.21 13.20 0.00
CA GLY A 214 6.61 13.83 1.25
C GLY A 214 7.18 12.82 2.25
N GLU A 215 7.63 13.33 3.40
CA GLU A 215 8.17 12.49 4.47
C GLU A 215 7.19 11.41 4.93
N TYR A 216 5.92 11.82 5.08
CA TYR A 216 4.80 10.95 5.43
C TYR A 216 3.56 11.29 4.58
N CYS A 217 2.70 10.32 4.32
CA CYS A 217 1.42 10.54 3.62
C CYS A 217 0.35 9.54 4.09
N ILE A 218 -0.90 9.97 4.22
CA ILE A 218 -2.05 9.07 4.45
C ILE A 218 -2.80 8.89 3.13
N ASN A 219 -2.90 7.64 2.68
CA ASN A 219 -3.69 7.25 1.53
C ASN A 219 -4.93 6.48 1.96
N VAL A 220 -6.07 6.83 1.41
CA VAL A 220 -7.36 6.19 1.71
C VAL A 220 -7.85 5.40 0.50
N GLY A 221 -8.01 4.09 0.67
CA GLY A 221 -8.59 3.21 -0.33
C GLY A 221 -10.06 2.94 0.00
N ILE A 222 -10.95 3.23 -0.95
CA ILE A 222 -12.39 3.19 -0.73
C ILE A 222 -13.03 2.05 -1.53
N SER A 223 -13.98 1.35 -0.94
CA SER A 223 -14.75 0.30 -1.62
C SER A 223 -15.93 0.92 -2.37
N GLY A 224 -15.94 0.74 -3.69
CA GLY A 224 -16.99 1.24 -4.59
C GLY A 224 -17.99 0.19 -5.14
N PRO A 225 -17.64 -1.11 -5.32
CA PRO A 225 -18.51 -2.03 -6.07
C PRO A 225 -19.92 -2.20 -5.51
N GLY A 226 -20.08 -2.26 -4.18
CA GLY A 226 -21.39 -2.42 -3.54
C GLY A 226 -22.33 -1.25 -3.82
N VAL A 227 -21.82 -0.03 -3.63
CA VAL A 227 -22.54 1.22 -3.88
C VAL A 227 -22.92 1.34 -5.36
N ILE A 228 -21.97 1.11 -6.26
CA ILE A 228 -22.24 1.20 -7.70
C ILE A 228 -23.26 0.14 -8.14
N LYS A 229 -23.20 -1.07 -7.58
CA LYS A 229 -24.18 -2.12 -7.87
C LYS A 229 -25.59 -1.71 -7.44
N ALA A 230 -25.75 -1.11 -6.25
CA ALA A 230 -27.05 -0.64 -5.77
C ALA A 230 -27.65 0.40 -6.73
N VAL A 231 -26.86 1.42 -7.10
CA VAL A 231 -27.25 2.45 -8.07
C VAL A 231 -27.70 1.84 -9.41
N VAL A 232 -26.96 0.87 -9.94
CA VAL A 232 -27.32 0.20 -11.19
C VAL A 232 -28.61 -0.61 -11.05
N GLN A 233 -28.86 -1.23 -9.89
CA GLN A 233 -30.05 -2.04 -9.65
C GLN A 233 -31.33 -1.20 -9.53
N ASP A 234 -31.23 0.01 -8.97
CA ASP A 234 -32.36 0.92 -8.79
C ASP A 234 -32.77 1.62 -10.10
N LEU A 235 -31.84 1.72 -11.05
CA LEU A 235 -32.02 2.39 -12.34
C LEU A 235 -32.31 1.42 -13.50
N LYS A 236 -32.92 0.27 -13.21
CA LYS A 236 -33.32 -0.68 -14.27
C LYS A 236 -34.25 -0.02 -15.28
N GLY A 237 -33.85 -0.04 -16.55
CA GLY A 237 -34.60 0.55 -17.66
C GLY A 237 -34.29 2.03 -17.93
N ALA A 238 -33.42 2.66 -17.14
CA ALA A 238 -32.91 4.00 -17.44
C ALA A 238 -31.99 3.99 -18.68
N ASP A 239 -31.91 5.13 -19.37
CA ASP A 239 -30.98 5.31 -20.48
C ASP A 239 -29.52 5.46 -19.98
N PHE A 240 -28.55 5.23 -20.87
CA PHE A 240 -27.13 5.27 -20.53
C PHE A 240 -26.64 6.62 -19.99
N ARG A 241 -27.25 7.73 -20.42
CA ARG A 241 -26.85 9.06 -19.95
C ARG A 241 -27.24 9.25 -18.50
N THR A 242 -28.47 8.85 -18.16
CA THR A 242 -28.96 8.85 -16.78
C THR A 242 -28.11 7.95 -15.90
N LEU A 243 -27.86 6.71 -16.33
CA LEU A 243 -27.03 5.75 -15.60
C LEU A 243 -25.61 6.26 -15.35
N ALA A 244 -24.93 6.80 -16.37
CA ALA A 244 -23.59 7.35 -16.22
C ALA A 244 -23.56 8.56 -15.28
N GLY A 245 -24.61 9.39 -15.30
CA GLY A 245 -24.75 10.52 -14.38
C GLY A 245 -24.84 10.08 -12.92
N GLU A 246 -25.60 9.03 -12.63
CA GLU A 246 -25.76 8.51 -11.27
C GLU A 246 -24.53 7.77 -10.78
N ILE A 247 -23.88 6.95 -11.62
CA ILE A 247 -22.59 6.33 -11.27
C ILE A 247 -21.55 7.41 -10.93
N LYS A 248 -21.48 8.48 -11.72
CA LYS A 248 -20.57 9.61 -11.44
C LYS A 248 -20.89 10.27 -10.09
N ARG A 249 -22.16 10.52 -9.79
CA ARG A 249 -22.59 11.11 -8.51
C ARG A 249 -22.23 10.20 -7.33
N ALA A 250 -22.49 8.91 -7.45
CA ALA A 250 -22.14 7.93 -6.43
C ALA A 250 -20.62 7.90 -6.20
N ALA A 251 -19.82 7.75 -7.26
CA ALA A 251 -18.37 7.77 -7.17
C ALA A 251 -17.84 9.04 -6.48
N PHE A 252 -18.35 10.22 -6.84
CA PHE A 252 -17.98 11.48 -6.20
C PHE A 252 -18.23 11.46 -4.68
N LYS A 253 -19.42 11.02 -4.27
CA LYS A 253 -19.81 10.96 -2.85
C LYS A 253 -18.92 9.99 -2.06
N VAL A 254 -18.67 8.82 -2.64
CA VAL A 254 -17.75 7.83 -2.07
C VAL A 254 -16.36 8.43 -1.87
N THR A 255 -15.83 9.13 -2.89
CA THR A 255 -14.53 9.81 -2.79
C THR A 255 -14.50 10.88 -1.70
N MET A 256 -15.54 11.70 -1.59
CA MET A 256 -15.63 12.74 -0.55
C MET A 256 -15.63 12.16 0.87
N ALA A 257 -16.29 11.02 1.08
CA ALA A 257 -16.28 10.34 2.36
C ALA A 257 -14.87 9.88 2.77
N GLY A 258 -14.14 9.23 1.87
CA GLY A 258 -12.77 8.79 2.15
C GLY A 258 -11.80 9.97 2.32
N GLU A 259 -12.02 11.07 1.60
CA GLU A 259 -11.23 12.29 1.74
C GLU A 259 -11.40 12.93 3.12
N LEU A 260 -12.64 13.02 3.60
CA LEU A 260 -12.96 13.52 4.94
C LEU A 260 -12.27 12.69 6.03
N LEU A 261 -12.44 11.37 5.99
CA LEU A 261 -11.81 10.47 6.98
C LEU A 261 -10.29 10.53 6.90
N GLY A 262 -9.73 10.62 5.69
CA GLY A 262 -8.29 10.77 5.49
C GLY A 262 -7.73 12.05 6.12
N ARG A 263 -8.47 13.17 6.07
CA ARG A 263 -8.09 14.41 6.74
C ARG A 263 -8.12 14.29 8.25
N GLU A 264 -9.15 13.63 8.79
CA GLU A 264 -9.27 13.47 10.24
C GLU A 264 -8.16 12.57 10.79
N ILE A 265 -7.82 11.49 10.08
CA ILE A 265 -6.72 10.58 10.47
C ILE A 265 -5.35 11.27 10.36
N ALA A 266 -5.19 12.20 9.42
CA ALA A 266 -3.93 12.91 9.20
C ALA A 266 -3.73 14.15 10.10
N GLY A 267 -4.78 14.62 10.77
CA GLY A 267 -4.79 15.83 11.63
C GLY A 267 -4.21 15.59 13.01
#